data_AF-A0A915KIS0-F1
#
_entry.id   AF-A0A915KIS0-F1
#
_cell.length_a   1.000
_cell.length_b   1.000
_cell.length_c   1.000
_cell.angle_alpha   90.00
_cell.angle_beta   90.00
_cell.angle_gamma   90.00
#
_symmetry.space_group_name_H-M   'P 1'
#
loop_
_entity.id
_entity.type
_entity.pdbx_description
1 polymer ?
#
loop_
_entity_poly.entity_id
_entity_poly.type
_entity_poly.pdbx_seq_one_letter_code
_entity_poly.pdbx_strand_id
1 'polypeptide(L)'
;LLPLPSKDAASISQTITHALEKDGLKLTNLVGIGCDGASVLTGRRSGVFTRLKEHQPHLVMVRCICHSLHIAALRAIDELPKYMTE
;
A
#
# COMPACT_ATOMS: atom_id res chain seq x y z
N LEU A 1 9.45 14.47 3.27
CA LEU A 1 9.36 13.05 2.88
C LEU A 1 10.40 12.26 3.66
N LEU A 2 10.08 11.06 4.14
CA LEU A 2 11.03 10.20 4.83
C LEU A 2 12.01 9.57 3.82
N PRO A 3 13.33 9.57 4.08
CA PRO A 3 14.28 8.89 3.21
C PRO A 3 14.07 7.37 3.29
N LEU A 4 13.97 6.74 2.12
CA LEU A 4 13.84 5.29 2.01
C LEU A 4 15.16 4.69 1.52
N PRO A 5 15.73 3.70 2.22
CA PRO A 5 16.97 3.04 1.80
C PRO A 5 16.77 2.13 0.58
N SER A 6 15.55 1.62 0.39
CA SER A 6 15.15 0.80 -0.76
C SER A 6 13.64 0.90 -0.98
N LYS A 7 13.19 0.48 -2.17
CA LYS A 7 11.77 0.48 -2.59
C LYS A 7 11.05 -0.83 -2.25
N ASP A 8 11.65 -1.71 -1.46
CA ASP A 8 11.04 -2.97 -1.04
C ASP A 8 10.18 -2.81 0.23
N ALA A 9 9.31 -3.80 0.46
CA ALA A 9 8.36 -3.77 1.56
C ALA A 9 9.01 -3.81 2.95
N ALA A 10 10.18 -4.46 3.09
CA ALA A 10 10.86 -4.55 4.38
C ALA A 10 11.38 -3.16 4.77
N SER A 11 12.09 -2.52 3.85
CA SER A 11 12.64 -1.17 4.00
C SER A 11 11.53 -0.15 4.30
N ILE A 12 10.44 -0.17 3.54
CA ILE A 12 9.30 0.74 3.75
C ILE A 12 8.67 0.51 5.13
N SER A 13 8.42 -0.76 5.52
CA SER A 13 7.81 -1.07 6.83
C SER A 13 8.70 -0.61 7.98
N GLN A 14 10.01 -0.85 7.89
CA GLN A 14 10.97 -0.45 8.91
C GLN A 14 11.05 1.07 9.04
N THR A 15 11.08 1.80 7.92
CA THR A 15 11.07 3.26 7.93
C THR A 15 9.79 3.81 8.56
N ILE A 16 8.62 3.22 8.29
CA ILE A 16 7.35 3.61 8.91
C ILE A 16 7.40 3.37 10.42
N THR A 17 7.77 2.16 10.87
CA THR A 17 7.84 1.83 12.30
C THR A 17 8.80 2.76 13.04
N HIS A 18 9.99 2.98 12.50
CA HIS A 18 10.99 3.85 13.12
C HIS A 18 10.52 5.31 13.21
N ALA A 19 9.82 5.81 12.18
CA ALA A 19 9.26 7.15 12.21
C ALA A 19 8.19 7.30 13.29
N LEU A 20 7.28 6.33 13.41
CA LEU A 20 6.26 6.32 14.46
C LEU A 20 6.88 6.26 15.86
N GLU A 21 7.85 5.38 16.07
CA GLU A 21 8.57 5.25 17.35
C GLU A 21 9.30 6.54 17.74
N LYS A 22 9.95 7.19 16.77
CA LYS A 22 10.61 8.49 16.98
C LYS A 22 9.63 9.57 17.43
N ASP A 23 8.40 9.52 16.94
CA ASP A 23 7.33 10.44 17.31
C ASP A 23 6.60 10.01 18.61
N GLY A 24 7.07 8.94 19.28
CA GLY A 24 6.48 8.41 20.51
C GLY A 24 5.16 7.67 20.27
N LEU A 25 4.83 7.34 19.03
CA LEU A 25 3.62 6.64 18.64
C LEU A 25 3.85 5.13 18.65
N LYS A 26 3.02 4.42 19.42
CA LYS A 26 3.07 2.96 19.48
C LYS A 26 2.46 2.36 18.21
N LEU A 27 3.17 1.42 17.59
CA LEU A 27 2.68 0.70 16.42
C LEU A 27 1.35 -0.06 16.70
N THR A 28 1.13 -0.48 17.95
CA THR A 28 -0.14 -1.07 18.40
C THR A 28 -1.34 -0.13 18.29
N ASN A 29 -1.13 1.18 18.15
CA ASN A 29 -2.21 2.16 17.96
C ASN A 29 -2.50 2.42 16.47
N LEU A 30 -1.75 1.80 15.56
CA LEU A 30 -1.98 1.95 14.12
C LEU A 30 -3.25 1.18 13.72
N VAL A 31 -4.34 1.91 13.49
CA VAL A 31 -5.65 1.31 13.14
C VAL A 31 -5.79 0.98 11.66
N GLY A 32 -5.10 1.70 10.78
CA GLY A 32 -5.16 1.42 9.36
C GLY A 32 -4.11 2.14 8.53
N ILE A 33 -3.96 1.68 7.29
CA ILE A 33 -3.10 2.28 6.27
C ILE A 33 -3.87 2.53 4.97
N GLY A 34 -3.63 3.69 4.36
CA GLY A 34 -4.08 4.04 3.02
C GLY A 34 -2.96 3.82 2.00
N CYS A 35 -3.19 3.12 0.89
CA CYS A 35 -2.16 2.88 -0.12
C CYS A 35 -2.73 2.80 -1.55
N ASP A 36 -1.90 3.04 -2.57
CA ASP A 36 -2.30 3.01 -3.97
C ASP A 36 -2.69 1.61 -4.49
N GLY A 37 -2.36 0.54 -3.77
CA GLY A 37 -2.62 -0.82 -4.18
C GLY A 37 -1.45 -1.52 -4.87
N ALA A 38 -0.26 -0.92 -4.87
CA ALA A 38 0.96 -1.55 -5.34
C ALA A 38 1.26 -2.84 -4.56
N SER A 39 1.76 -3.86 -5.26
CA SER A 39 2.04 -5.18 -4.67
C SER A 39 3.03 -5.13 -3.51
N VAL A 40 3.97 -4.18 -3.53
CA VAL A 40 4.92 -3.94 -2.43
C VAL A 40 4.20 -3.50 -1.15
N LEU A 41 3.08 -2.79 -1.25
CA LEU A 41 2.29 -2.34 -0.11
C LEU A 41 1.25 -3.39 0.31
N THR A 42 0.59 -4.02 -0.66
CA THR A 42 -0.59 -4.88 -0.42
C THR A 42 -0.34 -6.37 -0.53
N GLY A 43 0.88 -6.79 -0.86
CA GLY A 43 1.21 -8.20 -1.11
C GLY A 43 0.94 -9.08 0.10
N ARG A 44 0.19 -10.18 -0.09
CA ARG A 44 -0.28 -11.06 1.01
C ARG A 44 0.83 -11.71 1.82
N ARG A 45 1.97 -12.05 1.20
CA ARG A 45 3.08 -12.79 1.84
C ARG A 45 4.19 -11.88 2.37
N SER A 46 4.45 -10.76 1.70
CA SER A 46 5.65 -9.97 1.95
C SER A 46 5.44 -8.46 1.77
N GLY A 47 4.19 -7.99 1.67
CA GLY A 47 3.87 -6.57 1.52
C GLY A 47 3.98 -5.81 2.85
N VAL A 48 4.03 -4.47 2.76
CA VAL A 48 4.09 -3.59 3.93
C VAL A 48 2.94 -3.85 4.89
N PHE A 49 1.71 -3.99 4.37
CA PHE A 49 0.56 -4.30 5.21
C PHE A 49 0.73 -5.60 6.00
N THR A 50 1.18 -6.67 5.34
CA THR A 50 1.39 -7.97 5.99
C THR A 50 2.39 -7.84 7.13
N ARG A 51 3.51 -7.14 6.91
CA ARG A 51 4.55 -6.91 7.93
C ARG A 51 4.06 -6.07 9.10
N LEU A 52 3.29 -5.01 8.85
CA LEU A 52 2.71 -4.19 9.91
C LEU A 52 1.62 -4.95 10.69
N LYS A 53 0.89 -5.83 10.01
CA LYS A 53 -0.17 -6.66 10.61
C LYS A 53 0.36 -7.73 11.55
N GLU A 54 1.62 -8.16 11.40
CA GLU A 54 2.31 -9.00 12.38
C GLU A 54 2.43 -8.33 13.76
N HIS A 55 2.49 -6.99 13.79
CA HIS A 55 2.60 -6.20 15.02
C HIS A 55 1.24 -5.70 15.52
N GLN A 56 0.29 -5.45 14.61
CA GLN A 56 -1.08 -5.04 14.92
C GLN A 56 -2.08 -5.90 14.12
N PRO A 57 -2.57 -7.02 14.70
CA PRO A 57 -3.48 -7.96 14.03
C PRO A 57 -4.80 -7.34 13.54
N HIS A 58 -5.26 -6.24 14.15
CA HIS A 58 -6.49 -5.54 13.79
C HIS A 58 -6.29 -4.47 12.73
N LEU A 59 -5.10 -4.35 12.14
CA LEU A 59 -4.80 -3.35 11.12
C LEU A 59 -5.70 -3.52 9.88
N VAL A 60 -6.30 -2.41 9.45
CA VAL A 60 -7.14 -2.31 8.25
C VAL A 60 -6.37 -1.67 7.10
N MET A 61 -6.49 -2.23 5.90
CA MET A 61 -5.97 -1.62 4.67
C MET A 61 -7.11 -0.95 3.90
N VAL A 62 -6.90 0.30 3.52
CA VAL A 62 -7.75 1.02 2.57
C VAL A 62 -6.95 1.24 1.29
N ARG A 63 -7.41 0.66 0.18
CA ARG A 63 -6.81 0.88 -1.14
C ARG A 63 -7.35 2.17 -1.74
N CYS A 64 -6.52 2.86 -2.52
CA CYS A 64 -6.88 4.09 -3.20
C CYS A 64 -8.01 3.83 -4.20
N ILE A 65 -9.15 4.49 -3.98
CA ILE A 65 -10.30 4.40 -4.89
C ILE A 65 -9.98 4.99 -6.26
N CYS A 66 -9.22 6.09 -6.31
CA CYS A 66 -8.84 6.73 -7.57
C CYS A 66 -7.99 5.81 -8.44
N HIS A 67 -6.98 5.16 -7.85
CA HIS A 67 -6.15 4.20 -8.58
C HIS A 67 -6.94 2.96 -9.01
N SER A 68 -7.84 2.48 -8.14
CA SER A 68 -8.70 1.34 -8.46
C SER A 68 -9.66 1.65 -9.62
N LEU A 69 -10.27 2.84 -9.62
CA LEU A 69 -11.12 3.32 -10.71
C LEU A 69 -10.34 3.51 -12.01
N HIS A 70 -9.14 4.08 -11.94
CA HIS A 70 -8.27 4.23 -13.11
C HIS A 70 -7.93 2.89 -13.74
N ILE A 71 -7.55 1.88 -12.93
CA ILE A 71 -7.31 0.52 -13.43
C ILE A 71 -8.58 -0.05 -14.04
N ALA A 72 -9.74 0.08 -13.39
CA ALA A 72 -10.99 -0.45 -13.92
C ALA A 72 -11.35 0.16 -15.28
N ALA A 73 -11.21 1.47 -15.44
CA ALA A 73 -11.43 2.15 -16.70
C ALA A 73 -10.44 1.70 -17.78
N LEU A 74 -9.15 1.60 -17.45
CA LEU A 74 -8.11 1.13 -18.36
C LEU A 74 -8.40 -0.30 -18.85
N ARG A 75 -8.80 -1.20 -17.94
CA ARG A 75 -9.20 -2.57 -18.31
C ARG A 75 -10.47 -2.63 -19.14
N ALA A 76 -11.45 -1.76 -18.88
CA ALA A 76 -12.65 -1.71 -19.70
C ALA A 76 -12.34 -1.24 -21.14
N ILE A 77 -11.38 -0.32 -21.30
CA ILE A 77 -10.90 0.14 -22.61
C ILE A 77 -10.17 -0.99 -23.35
N ASP A 78 -9.36 -1.80 -22.66
CA ASP A 78 -8.66 -2.96 -23.25
C ASP A 78 -9.63 -3.97 -23.92
N GLU A 79 -10.89 -4.02 -23.49
CA GLU A 79 -11.94 -4.91 -24.02
C GLU A 79 -12.71 -4.30 -25.21
N LEU A 80 -12.54 -3.00 -25.48
CA LEU A 80 -13.19 -2.38 -26.63
C LEU A 80 -12.48 -2.78 -27.93
N PRO A 81 -13.22 -2.93 -29.04
CA PRO A 81 -12.61 -3.06 -30.35
C PRO A 81 -11.60 -1.96 -30.62
N LYS A 82 -10.39 -2.33 -31.06
CA LYS A 82 -9.24 -1.41 -31.23
C LYS A 82 -9.56 -0.16 -32.05
N TYR A 83 -10.46 -0.26 -33.02
CA TYR A 83 -10.89 0.86 -33.85
C TYR A 83 -11.66 1.97 -33.10
N MET A 84 -12.10 1.75 -31.86
CA MET A 84 -12.72 2.77 -31.00
C MET A 84 -11.71 3.45 -30.06
N THR A 85 -10.49 2.96 -29.98
CA THR A 85 -9.46 3.42 -29.03
C THR A 85 -8.22 4.01 -29.71
N GLU A 86 -8.21 4.05 -31.05
CA GLU A 86 -7.21 4.75 -31.89
C GLU A 86 -7.50 6.25 -32.03
#